data_AF-A0A7K7DEF9-F1
#
_entry.id   AF-A0A7K7DEF9-F1
#
_cell.length_a   1.000
_cell.length_b   1.000
_cell.length_c   1.000
_cell.angle_alpha   90.00
_cell.angle_beta   90.00
_cell.angle_gamma   90.00
#
_symmetry.space_group_name_H-M   'P 1'
#
loop_
_entity.id
_entity.type
_entity.pdbx_description
1 polymer ?
#
loop_
_entity_poly.entity_id
_entity_poly.type
_entity_poly.pdbx_seq_one_letter_code
_entity_poly.pdbx_strand_id
1 'polypeptide(L)'
;RCCHAHDCCYKKLVAAGCRPKTTTYKYTFQRNQITCGNGKSCQKRTCECDKRAVECFQRAASSYRKSYSNYPNSKCRGRTPSC
;
A
#
# COMPACT_ATOMS: atom_id res chain seq x y z
N ARG A 1 -3.70 2.01 9.84
CA ARG A 1 -2.51 2.89 9.63
C ARG A 1 -1.77 2.54 8.34
N CYS A 2 -1.42 1.26 8.09
CA CYS A 2 -0.76 0.84 6.85
C CYS A 2 -1.50 1.29 5.58
N CYS A 3 -2.83 1.08 5.50
CA CYS A 3 -3.63 1.50 4.33
C CYS A 3 -3.59 3.02 4.10
N HIS A 4 -3.70 3.84 5.16
CA HIS A 4 -3.61 5.30 5.03
C HIS A 4 -2.24 5.75 4.51
N ALA A 5 -1.14 5.16 4.99
CA ALA A 5 0.19 5.43 4.46
C ALA A 5 0.34 5.00 3.00
N HIS A 6 -0.29 3.88 2.62
CA HIS A 6 -0.35 3.40 1.24
C HIS A 6 -1.14 4.35 0.32
N ASP A 7 -2.31 4.82 0.75
CA ASP A 7 -3.11 5.84 0.05
C ASP A 7 -2.31 7.12 -0.16
N CYS A 8 -1.56 7.57 0.86
CA CYS A 8 -0.66 8.72 0.74
C CYS A 8 0.49 8.48 -0.24
N CYS A 9 1.04 7.27 -0.29
CA CYS A 9 2.04 6.87 -1.28
C CYS A 9 1.45 6.97 -2.69
N TYR A 10 0.26 6.39 -2.91
CA TYR A 10 -0.45 6.44 -4.18
C TYR A 10 -0.80 7.88 -4.60
N LYS A 11 -1.23 8.74 -3.67
CA LYS A 11 -1.50 10.16 -3.94
C LYS A 11 -0.26 10.87 -4.50
N LYS A 12 0.92 10.60 -3.94
CA LYS A 12 2.20 11.14 -4.45
C LYS A 12 2.56 10.59 -5.83
N LEU A 13 2.22 9.33 -6.12
CA LEU A 13 2.43 8.75 -7.45
C LEU A 13 1.50 9.38 -8.50
N VAL A 14 0.22 9.59 -8.15
CA VAL A 14 -0.74 10.26 -9.02
C VAL A 14 -0.32 11.69 -9.33
N ALA A 15 0.14 12.45 -8.32
CA ALA A 15 0.67 13.80 -8.51
C ALA A 15 1.91 13.83 -9.42
N ALA A 16 2.66 12.73 -9.50
CA ALA A 16 3.80 12.57 -10.39
C ALA A 16 3.43 11.95 -11.76
N GLY A 17 2.15 11.90 -12.12
CA GLY A 17 1.66 11.40 -13.42
C GLY A 17 1.53 9.89 -13.54
N CYS A 18 1.70 9.13 -12.45
CA CYS A 18 1.54 7.68 -12.46
C CYS A 18 0.09 7.24 -12.22
N ARG A 19 -0.26 6.03 -12.66
CA ARG A 19 -1.59 5.42 -12.45
C ARG A 19 -1.47 4.16 -11.57
N PRO A 20 -1.15 4.28 -10.28
CA PRO A 20 -0.74 3.14 -9.45
C PRO A 20 -1.83 2.08 -9.28
N LYS A 21 -3.11 2.45 -9.37
CA LYS A 21 -4.24 1.50 -9.32
C LYS A 21 -4.34 0.56 -10.53
N THR A 22 -3.77 0.93 -11.67
CA THR A 22 -3.82 0.14 -12.92
C THR A 22 -2.43 -0.22 -13.44
N THR A 23 -1.38 0.20 -12.75
CA THR A 23 0.01 -0.06 -13.17
C THR A 23 0.38 -1.49 -12.78
N THR A 24 0.67 -2.32 -13.78
CA THR A 24 1.26 -3.64 -13.56
C THR A 24 2.77 -3.51 -13.38
N TYR A 25 3.33 -4.29 -12.45
CA TYR A 25 4.76 -4.29 -12.15
C TYR A 25 5.26 -5.70 -11.87
N LYS A 26 6.57 -5.91 -12.01
CA LYS A 26 7.24 -7.17 -11.68
C LYS A 26 7.79 -7.10 -10.26
N TYR A 27 7.73 -8.21 -9.53
CA TYR A 27 8.37 -8.36 -8.23
C TYR A 27 8.86 -9.80 -8.06
N THR A 28 9.81 -10.00 -7.16
CA THR A 28 10.18 -11.33 -6.66
C THR A 28 9.93 -11.38 -5.16
N PHE A 29 9.57 -12.57 -4.67
CA PHE A 29 9.44 -12.86 -3.25
C PHE A 29 10.29 -14.08 -2.92
N GLN A 30 11.34 -13.88 -2.14
CA GLN A 30 12.24 -14.94 -1.71
C GLN A 30 12.67 -14.68 -0.27
N ARG A 31 12.75 -15.73 0.55
CA ARG A 31 13.21 -15.66 1.95
C ARG A 31 12.51 -14.55 2.75
N ASN A 32 11.19 -14.43 2.60
CA ASN A 32 10.36 -13.43 3.27
C ASN A 32 10.70 -11.97 2.93
N GLN A 33 11.37 -11.73 1.80
CA GLN A 33 11.72 -10.40 1.31
C GLN A 33 11.14 -10.16 -0.08
N ILE A 34 10.51 -9.00 -0.25
CA ILE A 34 9.99 -8.55 -1.55
C ILE A 34 11.06 -7.68 -2.21
N THR A 35 11.39 -8.00 -3.46
CA THR A 35 12.24 -7.16 -4.31
C THR A 35 11.42 -6.67 -5.50
N CYS A 36 11.34 -5.35 -5.65
CA CYS A 36 10.67 -4.74 -6.78
C CYS A 36 11.54 -4.87 -8.03
N GLY A 37 10.97 -5.46 -9.08
CA GLY A 37 11.66 -5.71 -10.33
C GLY A 37 11.96 -4.43 -11.11
N ASN A 38 12.81 -4.57 -12.13
CA ASN A 38 13.12 -3.49 -13.05
C ASN A 38 11.88 -3.10 -13.89
N GLY A 39 11.71 -1.80 -14.15
CA GLY A 39 10.60 -1.24 -14.92
C GLY A 39 10.71 0.28 -15.07
N LYS A 40 9.78 0.88 -15.81
CA LYS A 40 9.63 2.36 -15.88
C LYS A 40 9.37 2.92 -14.47
N SER A 41 9.71 4.19 -14.26
CA SER A 41 9.59 4.89 -12.96
C SER A 41 8.28 4.59 -12.22
N CYS A 42 7.13 4.64 -12.88
CA CYS A 42 5.83 4.37 -12.26
C CYS A 42 5.64 2.93 -11.78
N GLN A 43 6.16 1.94 -12.50
CA GLN A 43 6.01 0.52 -12.15
C GLN A 43 6.81 0.20 -10.90
N LYS A 44 8.08 0.63 -10.88
CA LYS A 44 8.95 0.46 -9.72
C LYS A 44 8.39 1.19 -8.50
N ARG A 45 7.97 2.45 -8.65
CA ARG A 45 7.42 3.24 -7.54
C ARG A 45 6.11 2.68 -6.99
N THR A 46 5.23 2.17 -7.86
CA THR A 46 3.99 1.49 -7.43
C THR A 46 4.32 0.24 -6.62
N CYS A 47 5.23 -0.60 -7.13
CA CYS A 47 5.71 -1.76 -6.39
C CYS A 47 6.28 -1.40 -5.01
N GLU A 48 7.07 -0.33 -4.90
CA GLU A 48 7.64 0.10 -3.62
C GLU A 48 6.57 0.57 -2.62
N CYS A 49 5.51 1.25 -3.08
CA CYS A 49 4.36 1.57 -2.23
C CYS A 49 3.69 0.29 -1.70
N ASP A 50 3.47 -0.69 -2.57
CA ASP A 50 2.77 -1.93 -2.24
C ASP A 50 3.61 -2.83 -1.33
N LYS A 51 4.91 -2.97 -1.61
CA LYS A 51 5.89 -3.64 -0.75
C LYS A 51 5.84 -3.09 0.68
N ARG A 52 5.90 -1.76 0.84
CA ARG A 52 5.84 -1.13 2.16
C ARG A 52 4.53 -1.42 2.89
N ALA A 53 3.41 -1.47 2.16
CA ALA A 53 2.12 -1.82 2.72
C ALA A 53 2.10 -3.28 3.21
N VAL A 54 2.57 -4.23 2.40
CA VAL A 54 2.64 -5.65 2.74
C VAL A 54 3.54 -5.89 3.96
N GLU A 55 4.73 -5.30 3.99
CA GLU A 55 5.63 -5.39 5.14
C GLU A 55 5.01 -4.76 6.41
N CYS A 56 4.24 -3.68 6.26
CA CYS A 56 3.48 -3.09 7.36
C CYS A 56 2.39 -4.03 7.87
N PHE A 57 1.66 -4.70 6.98
CA PHE A 57 0.66 -5.70 7.36
C PHE A 57 1.29 -6.90 8.07
N GLN A 58 2.44 -7.38 7.59
CA GLN A 58 3.18 -8.45 8.25
C GLN A 58 3.56 -8.08 9.69
N ARG A 59 4.10 -6.88 9.91
CA ARG A 59 4.40 -6.39 11.28
C ARG A 59 3.16 -6.23 12.15
N ALA A 60 2.03 -5.85 11.57
CA ALA A 60 0.77 -5.63 12.27
C ALA A 60 -0.07 -6.91 12.43
N ALA A 61 0.38 -8.05 11.89
CA ALA A 61 -0.43 -9.27 11.76
C ALA A 61 -0.96 -9.79 13.10
N SER A 62 -0.16 -9.72 14.17
CA SER A 62 -0.57 -10.13 15.53
C SER A 62 -1.69 -9.27 16.12
N SER A 63 -1.85 -8.04 15.64
CA SER A 63 -2.90 -7.11 16.08
C SER A 63 -4.14 -7.10 15.16
N TYR A 64 -4.14 -7.93 14.11
CA TYR A 64 -5.23 -7.98 13.16
C TYR A 64 -6.51 -8.50 13.82
N ARG A 65 -7.63 -7.82 13.58
CA ARG A 65 -8.95 -8.23 14.03
C ARG A 65 -9.87 -8.44 12.85
N LYS A 66 -10.42 -9.66 12.73
CA LYS A 66 -11.36 -10.03 11.66
C LYS A 66 -12.61 -9.14 11.62
N SER A 67 -13.02 -8.57 12.75
CA SER A 67 -14.15 -7.63 12.86
C SER A 67 -13.97 -6.34 12.06
N TYR A 68 -12.74 -5.98 11.68
CA TYR A 68 -12.46 -4.83 10.83
C TYR A 68 -12.37 -5.19 9.33
N SER A 69 -12.50 -6.48 8.99
CA SER A 69 -12.67 -6.88 7.59
C SER A 69 -14.05 -6.43 7.09
N ASN A 70 -14.09 -5.80 5.91
CA ASN A 70 -15.31 -5.21 5.34
C ASN A 70 -16.06 -4.26 6.30
N TYR A 71 -15.31 -3.51 7.11
CA TYR A 71 -15.89 -2.57 8.06
C TYR A 71 -16.66 -1.45 7.33
N PRO A 72 -17.94 -1.18 7.65
CA PRO A 72 -18.72 -0.17 6.95
C PRO A 72 -18.15 1.23 7.13
N ASN A 73 -17.92 1.95 6.02
CA ASN A 73 -17.39 3.32 6.06
C ASN A 73 -18.27 4.29 6.86
N SER A 74 -19.60 4.06 6.91
CA SER A 74 -20.54 4.86 7.71
C SER A 74 -20.30 4.76 9.22
N LYS A 75 -19.59 3.73 9.68
CA LYS A 75 -19.21 3.55 11.09
C LYS A 75 -17.86 4.21 11.42
N CYS A 76 -17.09 4.67 10.43
CA CYS A 76 -15.86 5.41 10.66
C CYS A 76 -16.18 6.77 11.27
N ARG A 77 -15.40 7.18 12.28
CA ARG A 77 -15.59 8.44 13.02
C ARG A 77 -14.26 9.18 13.16
N GLY A 78 -14.36 10.47 13.48
CA GLY A 78 -13.20 11.34 13.67
C GLY A 78 -12.71 11.98 12.37
N ARG A 79 -11.63 12.75 12.49
CA ARG A 79 -11.04 13.46 11.34
C ARG A 79 -10.17 12.52 10.52
N THR A 80 -10.25 12.66 9.20
CA THR A 80 -9.33 11.97 8.28
C THR A 80 -7.90 12.51 8.50
N PRO A 81 -6.92 11.65 8.82
CA PRO A 81 -5.55 12.10 9.01
C PRO A 81 -4.93 12.60 7.69
N SER A 82 -4.06 13.60 7.79
CA SER A 82 -3.34 14.13 6.63
C SER A 82 -2.34 13.10 6.09
N CYS A 83 -2.02 13.27 4.80
CA CYS A 83 -0.74 12.84 4.27
C CYS A 83 0.30 13.93 4.54
#